data_AF-A0A101HSL0-F1
#
_entry.id   AF-A0A101HSL0-F1
#
_cell.length_a   1.000
_cell.length_b   1.000
_cell.length_c   1.000
_cell.angle_alpha   90.00
_cell.angle_beta   90.00
_cell.angle_gamma   90.00
#
_symmetry.space_group_name_H-M   'P 1'
#
loop_
_entity.id
_entity.type
_entity.pdbx_description
1 polymer ?
#
loop_
_entity_poly.entity_id
_entity_poly.type
_entity_poly.pdbx_seq_one_letter_code
_entity_poly.pdbx_strand_id
1 'polypeptide(L)' 'TDERSINTVIPKSDLILVIADSDSDGFFTNYSEKNGIPLIKVKESLDIGPALKELFESE' A
#
# COMPACT_ATOMS: atom_id res chain seq x y z
N THR A 1 19.40 -6.95 -3.09
CA THR A 1 18.86 -5.70 -3.64
C THR A 1 17.42 -5.60 -3.19
N ASP A 2 17.04 -4.46 -2.64
CA ASP A 2 15.81 -4.28 -1.86
C ASP A 2 14.53 -4.69 -2.61
N GLU A 3 14.53 -4.56 -3.94
CA GLU A 3 13.50 -5.06 -4.85
C GLU A 3 13.18 -6.56 -4.70
N ARG A 4 14.17 -7.40 -4.38
CA ARG A 4 13.94 -8.85 -4.18
C ARG A 4 13.16 -9.13 -2.90
N SER A 5 13.44 -8.37 -1.85
CA SER A 5 12.74 -8.50 -0.56
C SER A 5 11.28 -8.07 -0.72
N ILE A 6 11.06 -6.95 -1.40
CA ILE A 6 9.74 -6.38 -1.69
C ILE A 6 8.90 -7.36 -2.54
N ASN A 7 9.48 -7.88 -3.63
CA ASN A 7 8.81 -8.86 -4.51
C ASN A 7 8.47 -10.19 -3.81
N THR A 8 9.13 -10.53 -2.70
CA THR A 8 8.88 -11.78 -1.97
C THR A 8 7.79 -11.63 -0.91
N VAL A 9 7.68 -10.44 -0.30
CA VAL A 9 6.78 -10.20 0.82
C VAL A 9 5.41 -9.72 0.35
N ILE A 10 5.35 -8.79 -0.60
CA ILE A 10 4.07 -8.20 -1.03
C ILE A 10 3.08 -9.23 -1.63
N PRO A 11 3.47 -10.29 -2.39
CA PRO A 11 2.50 -11.27 -2.91
C PRO A 11 1.74 -12.04 -1.81
N LYS A 12 2.21 -11.99 -0.57
CA LYS A 12 1.56 -12.62 0.59
C LYS A 12 0.74 -11.63 1.40
N SER A 13 0.72 -10.36 0.99
CA SER A 13 0.01 -9.29 1.69
C SER A 13 -1.39 -9.13 1.10
N ASP A 14 -2.38 -8.99 1.96
CA ASP A 14 -3.77 -8.73 1.57
C ASP A 14 -4.02 -7.25 1.23
N LEU A 15 -3.09 -6.36 1.62
CA LEU A 15 -3.21 -4.92 1.47
C LEU A 15 -1.83 -4.25 1.42
N ILE A 16 -1.69 -3.23 0.58
CA ILE A 16 -0.54 -2.33 0.56
C ILE A 16 -1.01 -0.96 1.09
N LEU A 17 -0.35 -0.45 2.12
CA LEU A 17 -0.58 0.89 2.68
C LEU A 17 0.70 1.70 2.57
N VAL A 18 0.63 2.84 1.89
CA VAL A 18 1.79 3.73 1.69
C VAL A 18 1.40 5.19 1.84
N ILE A 19 2.37 6.00 2.23
CA ILE A 19 2.25 7.45 2.16
C ILE A 19 2.45 7.85 0.69
N ALA A 20 1.65 8.78 0.18
CA ALA A 20 1.66 9.20 -1.22
C ALA A 20 3.06 9.64 -1.70
N ASP A 21 3.82 10.30 -0.82
CA ASP A 21 5.20 10.72 -1.09
C ASP A 21 6.16 9.52 -1.27
N SER A 22 5.87 8.37 -0.65
CA SER A 22 6.66 7.13 -0.80
C SER A 22 6.33 6.34 -2.08
N ASP A 23 5.25 6.66 -2.78
CA ASP A 23 4.86 6.09 -4.08
C ASP A 23 4.97 7.14 -5.20
N SER A 24 5.88 8.11 -5.04
CA SER A 24 6.07 9.20 -6.00
C SER A 24 6.63 8.74 -7.34
N ASP A 25 7.24 7.55 -7.40
CA ASP A 25 7.68 6.87 -8.63
C ASP A 25 6.62 5.90 -9.19
N GLY A 26 5.48 5.74 -8.51
CA GLY A 26 4.42 4.82 -8.88
C GLY A 26 4.77 3.34 -8.73
N PHE A 27 5.85 3.01 -8.01
CA PHE A 27 6.28 1.62 -7.82
C PHE A 27 5.17 0.76 -7.18
N PHE A 28 4.56 1.24 -6.10
CA PHE A 28 3.51 0.50 -5.38
C PHE A 28 2.20 0.48 -6.17
N THR A 29 1.90 1.55 -6.91
CA THR A 29 0.75 1.58 -7.84
C THR A 29 0.86 0.48 -8.89
N ASN A 30 1.98 0.45 -9.62
CA ASN A 30 2.23 -0.55 -10.64
C ASN A 30 2.25 -1.97 -10.05
N TYR A 31 2.79 -2.12 -8.84
CA TYR A 31 2.84 -3.41 -8.15
C TYR A 31 1.44 -3.90 -7.76
N SER A 32 0.63 -3.03 -7.17
CA SER A 32 -0.76 -3.28 -6.77
C SER A 32 -1.59 -3.75 -7.96
N GLU A 33 -1.54 -3.02 -9.08
CA GLU A 33 -2.26 -3.36 -10.31
C GLU A 33 -1.80 -4.70 -10.88
N LYS A 34 -0.48 -4.94 -10.92
CA LYS A 34 0.10 -6.16 -11.49
C LYS A 34 -0.24 -7.42 -10.69
N ASN A 35 -0.38 -7.29 -9.37
CA ASN A 35 -0.60 -8.44 -8.46
C ASN A 35 -2.05 -8.53 -7.96
N GLY A 36 -2.91 -7.57 -8.30
CA GLY A 36 -4.31 -7.55 -7.86
C GLY A 36 -4.49 -7.30 -6.36
N ILE A 37 -3.51 -6.66 -5.71
CA ILE A 37 -3.54 -6.39 -4.27
C ILE A 37 -4.02 -4.95 -4.06
N PRO A 38 -5.00 -4.69 -3.20
CA PRO A 38 -5.48 -3.33 -2.94
C PRO A 38 -4.36 -2.41 -2.41
N LEU A 39 -4.35 -1.16 -2.89
CA LEU A 39 -3.42 -0.13 -2.47
C LEU A 39 -4.18 1.05 -1.85
N ILE A 40 -3.83 1.38 -0.61
CA ILE A 40 -4.31 2.60 0.07
C ILE A 40 -3.16 3.59 0.12
N LYS A 41 -3.40 4.78 -0.42
CA LYS A 41 -2.48 5.92 -0.35
C LYS A 41 -3.01 6.93 0.65
N VAL A 42 -2.17 7.29 1.61
CA VAL A 42 -2.46 8.34 2.58
C VAL A 42 -1.55 9.52 2.36
N LYS A 43 -2.00 10.74 2.68
CA LYS A 43 -1.19 11.94 2.42
C LYS A 43 -0.03 12.05 3.42
N GLU A 44 -0.29 11.81 4.69
CA GLU A 44 0.71 11.85 5.76
C GLU A 44 0.57 10.63 6.68
N SER A 45 1.59 10.33 7.49
CA SER A 45 1.57 9.20 8.43
C SER A 45 0.40 9.28 9.42
N LEU A 46 -0.05 10.49 9.76
CA LEU A 46 -1.19 10.72 10.67
C LEU A 46 -2.52 10.29 10.03
N ASP A 47 -2.62 10.31 8.71
CA ASP A 47 -3.82 9.93 7.96
C ASP A 47 -3.99 8.40 7.85
N ILE A 48 -2.98 7.61 8.26
CA ILE A 48 -3.05 6.15 8.34
C ILE A 48 -4.21 5.69 9.24
N GLY A 49 -4.33 6.28 10.43
CA GLY A 49 -5.35 5.91 11.41
C GLY A 49 -6.76 6.05 10.84
N PRO A 50 -7.14 7.24 10.34
CA PRO A 50 -8.41 7.45 9.64
C PRO A 50 -8.64 6.51 8.45
N ALA A 51 -7.63 6.28 7.60
CA ALA A 51 -7.78 5.41 6.44
C ALA A 51 -8.03 3.94 6.82
N LEU A 52 -7.36 3.44 7.85
CA LEU A 52 -7.63 2.10 8.39
C LEU A 52 -9.02 2.03 9.04
N LYS A 53 -9.42 3.10 9.73
CA LYS A 53 -10.75 3.19 10.34
C LYS A 53 -11.85 3.08 9.28
N GLU A 54 -11.77 3.82 8.18
CA GLU A 54 -12.73 3.68 7.06
C GLU A 54 -12.74 2.28 6.46
N LEU A 55 -11.58 1.63 6.36
CA LEU A 55 -11.46 0.28 5.81
C LEU A 55 -12.14 -0.78 6.69
N PHE A 56 -12.01 -0.67 8.02
CA PHE A 56 -12.52 -1.67 8.96
C PHE A 56 -13.88 -1.33 9.59
N GLU A 57 -14.32 -0.06 9.56
CA GLU A 57 -15.65 0.35 10.03
C GLU A 57 -16.71 0.37 8.91
N SER A 58 -16.37 -0.10 7.71
CA SER A 58 -17.35 -0.33 6.63
C SER A 58 -18.21 -1.60 6.83
N GLU A 59 -18.25 -2.16 8.04
CA GLU A 59 -19.13 -3.27 8.47
C GLU A 59 -20.41 -2.79 9.17
#